data_AF-B0X3W7-F1
#
_entry.id   AF-B0X3W7-F1
#
_cell.length_a   1.000
_cell.length_b   1.000
_cell.length_c   1.000
_cell.angle_alpha   90.00
_cell.angle_beta   90.00
_cell.angle_gamma   90.00
#
_symmetry.space_group_name_H-M   'P 1'
#
loop_
_entity.id
_entity.type
_entity.pdbx_description
1 polymer ?
#
loop_
_entity_poly.entity_id
_entity_poly.type
_entity_poly.pdbx_seq_one_letter_code
_entity_poly.pdbx_strand_id
1 'polypeptide(L)'
;MNPRYVCAFLVVFGVRGISGDSLPCDFIDSVNITDGVRDSAGNIIHNNILYKPKYFRTIDYDYEHFSRKKFVAEYIRGCPCAVRLCIRMCCPYGTVFFQRKCVPTEGQLVVNVNTTLYNSNRSSEVVDLTQNQMYGFLYGKPCESVYQLDPENSPEDEWIFARGQMGIEPRTFRLQSEQRNHSATATPNV
;
A
#
# COMPACT_ATOMS: atom_id res chain seq x y z
N MET A 1 51.03 6.16 -54.66
CA MET A 1 49.68 6.25 -54.05
C MET A 1 49.53 5.03 -53.14
N ASN A 2 49.59 5.23 -51.82
CA ASN A 2 49.51 4.12 -50.84
C ASN A 2 48.12 4.11 -50.20
N PRO A 3 47.35 3.00 -50.29
CA PRO A 3 46.06 2.92 -49.62
C PRO A 3 46.27 2.73 -48.11
N ARG A 4 45.73 3.65 -47.31
CA ARG A 4 45.68 3.52 -45.85
C ARG A 4 44.43 2.71 -45.50
N TYR A 5 44.61 1.44 -45.15
CA TYR A 5 43.54 0.63 -44.60
C TYR A 5 43.22 1.12 -43.18
N VAL A 6 42.09 1.81 -43.05
CA VAL A 6 41.54 2.20 -41.74
C VAL A 6 40.75 1.00 -41.23
N CYS A 7 41.36 0.19 -40.36
CA CYS A 7 40.65 -0.81 -39.59
C CYS A 7 39.72 -0.11 -38.60
N ALA A 8 38.45 0.04 -38.97
CA ALA A 8 37.40 0.44 -38.06
C ALA A 8 37.21 -0.67 -37.02
N PHE A 9 37.77 -0.49 -35.82
CA PHE A 9 37.42 -1.29 -34.65
C PHE A 9 35.96 -0.99 -34.29
N LEU A 10 35.05 -1.83 -34.76
CA LEU A 10 33.67 -1.85 -34.29
C LEU A 10 33.67 -2.34 -32.84
N VAL A 11 33.72 -1.40 -31.90
CA VAL A 11 33.49 -1.68 -30.48
C VAL A 11 32.01 -2.04 -30.34
N VAL A 12 31.71 -3.34 -30.37
CA VAL A 12 30.40 -3.87 -30.00
C VAL A 12 30.28 -3.70 -28.50
N PHE A 13 29.75 -2.56 -28.06
CA PHE A 13 29.25 -2.42 -26.69
C PHE A 13 28.08 -3.38 -26.55
N GLY A 14 28.35 -4.57 -26.01
CA GLY A 14 27.31 -5.49 -25.58
C GLY A 14 26.47 -4.77 -24.52
N VAL A 15 25.30 -4.29 -24.92
CA VAL A 15 24.28 -3.81 -23.99
C VAL A 15 23.83 -5.05 -23.22
N ARG A 16 24.43 -5.29 -22.05
CA ARG A 16 23.87 -6.22 -21.08
C ARG A 16 22.46 -5.71 -20.79
N GLY A 17 21.45 -6.46 -21.21
CA GLY A 17 20.06 -6.13 -20.94
C GLY A 17 19.91 -5.88 -19.46
N ILE A 18 19.55 -4.64 -19.11
CA ILE A 18 19.18 -4.25 -17.75
C ILE A 18 17.87 -4.99 -17.47
N SER A 19 18.00 -6.20 -16.97
CA SER A 19 16.85 -6.94 -16.45
C SER A 19 16.40 -6.17 -15.22
N GLY A 20 15.11 -5.81 -15.18
CA GLY A 20 14.55 -4.89 -14.19
C GLY A 20 14.69 -5.38 -12.75
N ASP A 21 15.81 -5.07 -12.12
CA ASP A 21 16.13 -5.29 -10.70
C ASP A 21 15.43 -4.27 -9.78
N SER A 22 14.69 -3.32 -10.35
CA SER A 22 13.84 -2.41 -9.57
C SER A 22 12.62 -3.15 -9.03
N LEU A 23 12.22 -2.79 -7.80
CA LEU A 23 10.94 -3.22 -7.23
C LEU A 23 9.77 -2.93 -8.18
N PRO A 24 8.75 -3.80 -8.25
CA PRO A 24 7.60 -3.62 -9.14
C PRO A 24 6.61 -2.55 -8.63
N CYS A 25 6.89 -1.93 -7.49
CA CYS A 25 6.16 -0.80 -6.92
C CYS A 25 7.15 0.09 -6.15
N ASP A 26 6.67 1.26 -5.71
CA ASP A 26 7.47 2.16 -4.90
C ASP A 26 7.86 1.50 -3.57
N PHE A 27 9.03 1.85 -3.03
CA PHE A 27 9.54 1.26 -1.78
C PHE A 27 8.52 1.37 -0.64
N ILE A 28 7.85 2.52 -0.54
CA ILE A 28 6.81 2.80 0.45
C ILE A 28 5.57 1.89 0.30
N ASP A 29 5.29 1.37 -0.89
CA ASP A 29 4.16 0.46 -1.14
C ASP A 29 4.55 -1.02 -1.11
N SER A 30 5.84 -1.30 -0.92
CA SER A 30 6.36 -2.65 -0.75
C SER A 30 6.44 -3.03 0.73
N VAL A 31 6.39 -4.32 1.03
CA VAL A 31 6.54 -4.88 2.38
C VAL A 31 7.62 -5.94 2.39
N ASN A 32 8.30 -6.11 3.53
CA ASN A 32 9.22 -7.23 3.71
C ASN A 32 8.42 -8.54 3.72
N ILE A 33 8.82 -9.50 2.88
CA ILE A 33 8.19 -10.83 2.77
C ILE A 33 9.23 -11.96 2.88
N THR A 34 10.39 -11.66 3.46
CA THR A 34 11.54 -12.57 3.52
C THR A 34 11.24 -13.86 4.28
N ASP A 35 10.36 -13.77 5.28
CA ASP A 35 9.82 -14.86 6.11
C ASP A 35 8.67 -15.63 5.43
N GLY A 36 8.30 -15.25 4.21
CA GLY A 36 7.26 -15.94 3.43
C GLY A 36 7.65 -17.35 2.98
N VAL A 37 6.64 -18.21 2.84
CA VAL A 37 6.82 -19.60 2.40
C VAL A 37 6.92 -19.66 0.88
N ARG A 38 7.97 -20.30 0.36
CA ARG A 38 8.14 -20.53 -1.08
C ARG A 38 7.43 -21.79 -1.55
N ASP A 39 6.73 -21.71 -2.66
CA ASP A 39 6.16 -22.89 -3.33
C ASP A 39 7.11 -23.46 -4.41
N SER A 40 6.76 -24.61 -4.98
CA SER A 40 7.55 -25.28 -6.02
C SER A 40 7.61 -24.50 -7.35
N ALA A 41 6.72 -23.53 -7.55
CA ALA A 41 6.70 -22.66 -8.72
C ALA A 41 7.51 -21.36 -8.50
N GLY A 42 8.14 -21.21 -7.33
CA GLY A 42 8.93 -20.03 -6.98
C GLY A 42 8.10 -18.81 -6.56
N ASN A 43 6.80 -18.98 -6.31
CA ASN A 43 5.98 -17.95 -5.68
C ASN A 43 6.29 -17.88 -4.18
N ILE A 44 5.97 -16.74 -3.55
CA ILE A 44 6.08 -16.56 -2.10
C ILE A 44 4.69 -16.36 -1.53
N ILE A 45 4.35 -17.06 -0.46
CA ILE A 45 3.13 -16.87 0.31
C ILE A 45 3.50 -16.18 1.62
N HIS A 46 2.97 -14.98 1.84
CA HIS A 46 3.20 -14.20 3.05
C HIS A 46 1.90 -13.48 3.43
N ASN A 47 1.50 -13.55 4.71
CA ASN A 47 0.24 -12.98 5.23
C ASN A 47 -1.00 -13.34 4.37
N ASN A 48 -1.11 -14.61 3.96
CA ASN A 48 -2.18 -15.12 3.08
C ASN A 48 -2.25 -14.46 1.69
N ILE A 49 -1.17 -13.83 1.23
CA ILE A 49 -1.04 -13.26 -0.12
C ILE A 49 -0.05 -14.11 -0.91
N LEU A 50 -0.47 -14.57 -2.09
CA LEU A 50 0.39 -15.27 -3.05
C LEU A 50 1.07 -14.26 -3.98
N TYR A 51 2.39 -14.11 -3.83
CA TYR A 51 3.23 -13.25 -4.66
C TYR A 51 3.90 -14.08 -5.76
N LYS A 52 3.47 -13.88 -7.01
CA LYS A 52 4.17 -14.38 -8.19
C LYS A 52 5.55 -13.70 -8.34
N PRO A 53 6.54 -14.32 -9.00
CA PRO A 53 7.88 -13.73 -9.23
C PRO A 53 7.90 -12.30 -9.80
N LYS A 54 6.84 -11.91 -10.54
CA LYS A 54 6.70 -10.54 -11.05
C LYS A 54 6.37 -9.48 -9.99
N TYR A 55 5.97 -9.87 -8.77
CA TYR A 55 5.47 -8.98 -7.72
C TYR A 55 6.42 -8.81 -6.53
N PHE A 56 7.64 -9.35 -6.59
CA PHE A 56 8.65 -9.17 -5.56
C PHE A 56 10.06 -9.12 -6.13
N ARG A 57 11.00 -8.53 -5.39
CA ARG A 57 12.43 -8.51 -5.72
C ARG A 57 13.26 -8.69 -4.46
N THR A 58 14.43 -9.30 -4.62
CA THR A 58 15.51 -9.20 -3.62
C THR A 58 16.17 -7.85 -3.80
N ILE A 59 16.36 -7.12 -2.71
CA ILE A 59 17.00 -5.82 -2.69
C ILE A 59 18.03 -5.75 -1.56
N ASP A 60 18.98 -4.85 -1.69
CA ASP A 60 20.09 -4.59 -0.77
C ASP A 60 20.04 -3.17 -0.19
N TYR A 61 18.85 -2.55 -0.16
CA TYR A 61 18.69 -1.17 0.27
C TYR A 61 17.41 -0.92 1.08
N ASP A 62 17.47 0.13 1.87
CA ASP A 62 16.37 0.70 2.65
C ASP A 62 16.36 2.23 2.53
N TYR A 63 15.34 2.89 3.05
CA TYR A 63 15.25 4.35 3.13
C TYR A 63 15.17 4.81 4.58
N GLU A 64 16.15 5.61 5.00
CA GLU A 64 16.04 6.40 6.22
C GLU A 64 15.16 7.63 5.95
N HIS A 65 14.16 7.86 6.80
CA HIS A 65 13.23 8.99 6.72
C HIS A 65 12.63 9.20 5.31
N PHE A 66 12.33 8.11 4.60
CA PHE A 66 11.74 8.11 3.25
C PHE A 66 12.51 8.89 2.18
N SER A 67 13.76 9.28 2.44
CA SER A 67 14.50 10.23 1.57
C SER A 67 15.93 9.78 1.30
N ARG A 68 16.61 9.15 2.28
CA ARG A 68 18.00 8.73 2.13
C ARG A 68 18.11 7.22 1.93
N LYS A 69 18.54 6.80 0.73
CA LYS A 69 18.86 5.40 0.44
C LYS A 69 20.05 4.94 1.28
N LYS A 70 19.92 3.80 1.95
CA LYS A 70 20.94 3.14 2.75
C LYS A 70 21.12 1.71 2.26
N PHE A 71 22.36 1.28 2.10
CA PHE A 71 22.67 -0.11 1.78
C PHE A 71 22.58 -0.98 3.03
N VAL A 72 21.94 -2.15 2.89
CA VAL A 72 21.69 -3.12 3.94
C VAL A 72 21.91 -4.54 3.39
N ALA A 73 21.90 -5.55 4.26
CA ALA A 73 21.94 -6.94 3.82
C ALA A 73 20.75 -7.27 2.91
N GLU A 74 20.96 -8.17 1.94
CA GLU A 74 19.92 -8.55 0.99
C GLU A 74 18.68 -9.14 1.68
N TYR A 75 17.51 -8.68 1.25
CA TYR A 75 16.22 -9.17 1.75
C TYR A 75 15.15 -9.04 0.66
N ILE A 76 14.02 -9.71 0.84
CA ILE A 76 12.97 -9.78 -0.17
C ILE A 76 11.84 -8.82 0.19
N ARG A 77 11.48 -7.96 -0.76
CA ARG A 77 10.27 -7.13 -0.66
C ARG A 77 9.26 -7.47 -1.73
N GLY A 78 7.99 -7.52 -1.33
CA GLY A 78 6.84 -7.78 -2.19
C GLY A 78 5.90 -6.59 -2.29
N CYS A 79 5.19 -6.48 -3.40
CA CYS A 79 4.23 -5.41 -3.69
C CYS A 79 2.79 -5.92 -3.55
N PRO A 80 2.17 -5.86 -2.34
CA PRO A 80 0.84 -6.39 -2.11
C PRO A 80 -0.23 -5.71 -2.97
N CYS A 81 -0.06 -4.43 -3.29
CA CYS A 81 -1.03 -3.63 -4.04
C CYS A 81 -1.05 -3.94 -5.54
N ALA A 82 -0.06 -4.70 -6.02
CA ALA A 82 -0.08 -5.27 -7.37
C ALA A 82 -0.86 -6.59 -7.44
N VAL A 83 -1.25 -7.14 -6.28
CA VAL A 83 -2.00 -8.40 -6.12
C VAL A 83 -3.42 -8.14 -5.60
N ARG A 84 -3.58 -7.19 -4.67
CA ARG A 84 -4.84 -6.83 -4.00
C ARG A 84 -5.12 -5.34 -4.11
N LEU A 85 -6.37 -4.94 -3.84
CA LEU A 85 -6.74 -3.53 -3.70
C LEU A 85 -6.25 -3.02 -2.34
N CYS A 86 -5.17 -2.24 -2.35
CA CYS A 86 -4.58 -1.78 -1.09
C CYS A 86 -5.30 -0.58 -0.49
N ILE A 87 -5.49 -0.66 0.82
CA ILE A 87 -5.86 0.43 1.69
C ILE A 87 -4.61 0.85 2.45
N ARG A 88 -4.22 2.10 2.31
CA ARG A 88 -3.06 2.65 3.01
C ARG A 88 -3.52 3.24 4.34
N MET A 89 -2.93 2.75 5.43
CA MET A 89 -3.22 3.16 6.80
C MET A 89 -2.07 3.99 7.35
N CYS A 90 -2.38 5.05 8.09
CA CYS A 90 -1.39 5.88 8.77
C CYS A 90 -0.71 5.11 9.89
N CYS A 91 -1.53 4.49 10.72
CA CYS A 91 -1.07 3.88 11.95
C CYS A 91 -0.57 2.44 11.72
N PRO A 92 0.35 1.96 12.58
CA PRO A 92 0.69 0.54 12.67
C PRO A 92 -0.55 -0.33 12.90
N TYR A 93 -0.44 -1.61 12.55
CA TYR A 93 -1.47 -2.59 12.89
C TYR A 93 -1.73 -2.61 14.41
N GLY A 94 -2.99 -2.72 14.83
CA GLY A 94 -3.40 -2.69 16.24
C GLY A 94 -3.42 -1.30 16.88
N THR A 95 -3.24 -0.24 16.09
CA THR A 95 -3.33 1.15 16.57
C THR A 95 -4.29 1.97 15.71
N VAL A 96 -4.87 3.00 16.31
CA VAL A 96 -5.84 3.90 15.69
C VAL A 96 -5.35 5.34 15.81
N PHE A 97 -5.78 6.21 14.90
CA PHE A 97 -5.35 7.59 14.92
C PHE A 97 -6.28 8.39 15.82
N PHE A 98 -5.68 9.09 16.78
CA PHE A 98 -6.38 9.92 17.75
C PHE A 98 -5.51 11.13 18.07
N GLN A 99 -6.07 12.33 17.95
CA GLN A 99 -5.35 13.60 18.22
C GLN A 99 -3.97 13.67 17.54
N ARG A 100 -3.92 13.35 16.25
CA ARG A 100 -2.68 13.32 15.43
C ARG A 100 -1.61 12.31 15.87
N LYS A 101 -1.98 11.31 16.69
CA LYS A 101 -1.08 10.26 17.17
C LYS A 101 -1.70 8.89 16.95
N CYS A 102 -0.86 7.86 16.83
CA CYS A 102 -1.33 6.49 16.82
C CYS A 102 -1.38 5.98 18.26
N VAL A 103 -2.57 5.59 18.72
CA VAL A 103 -2.81 5.03 20.05
C VAL A 103 -3.19 3.55 19.93
N PRO A 104 -2.75 2.69 20.86
CA PRO A 104 -3.19 1.30 20.91
C PRO A 104 -4.71 1.21 21.02
N THR A 105 -5.29 0.23 20.34
CA THR A 105 -6.71 -0.12 20.51
C THR A 105 -6.82 -1.57 20.94
N GLU A 106 -7.76 -1.86 21.85
CA GLU A 106 -8.02 -3.22 22.32
C GLU A 106 -8.93 -4.01 21.37
N GLY A 107 -9.54 -3.35 20.37
CA GLY A 107 -10.46 -3.94 19.41
C GLY A 107 -9.83 -4.25 18.05
N GLN A 108 -10.41 -5.21 17.33
CA GLN A 108 -10.09 -5.40 15.92
C GLN A 108 -10.50 -4.15 15.14
N LEU A 109 -9.57 -3.61 14.34
CA LEU A 109 -9.85 -2.51 13.43
C LEU A 109 -10.95 -2.95 12.47
N VAL A 110 -12.12 -2.31 12.51
CA VAL A 110 -13.20 -2.52 11.55
C VAL A 110 -13.25 -1.29 10.64
N VAL A 111 -13.10 -1.50 9.32
CA VAL A 111 -13.14 -0.43 8.34
C VAL A 111 -14.41 -0.57 7.53
N ASN A 112 -15.47 0.04 8.06
CA ASN A 112 -16.77 0.11 7.42
C ASN A 112 -16.79 1.27 6.44
N VAL A 113 -16.88 0.95 5.15
CA VAL A 113 -17.04 1.97 4.11
C VAL A 113 -18.37 1.80 3.41
N ASN A 114 -18.98 2.92 3.05
CA ASN A 114 -20.11 2.89 2.13
C ASN A 114 -19.57 2.66 0.72
N THR A 115 -19.74 1.43 0.21
CA THR A 115 -19.39 1.11 -1.17
C THR A 115 -20.61 1.32 -2.04
N THR A 116 -20.49 2.14 -3.09
CA THR A 116 -21.41 2.02 -4.23
C THR A 116 -20.91 0.88 -5.09
N LEU A 117 -21.27 -0.34 -4.73
CA LEU A 117 -21.03 -1.48 -5.60
C LEU A 117 -21.83 -1.27 -6.88
N TYR A 118 -21.13 -1.35 -8.01
CA TYR A 118 -21.66 -1.27 -9.37
C TYR A 118 -22.50 -2.51 -9.72
N ASN A 119 -23.29 -3.02 -8.78
CA ASN A 119 -24.41 -3.87 -9.12
C ASN A 119 -25.45 -2.97 -9.80
N SER A 120 -26.24 -3.53 -10.71
CA SER A 120 -27.21 -2.82 -11.57
C SER A 120 -28.17 -1.85 -10.87
N ASN A 121 -28.23 -1.89 -9.53
CA ASN A 121 -29.12 -1.11 -8.69
C ASN A 121 -28.48 0.11 -8.00
N ARG A 122 -27.16 0.37 -8.16
CA ARG A 122 -26.44 1.52 -7.53
C ARG A 122 -26.68 1.66 -6.01
N SER A 123 -26.90 0.55 -5.30
CA SER A 123 -27.15 0.58 -3.87
C SER A 123 -25.84 0.69 -3.10
N SER A 124 -25.83 1.60 -2.14
CA SER A 124 -24.80 1.77 -1.13
C SER A 124 -24.88 0.65 -0.08
N GLU A 125 -23.83 -0.16 0.06
CA GLU A 125 -23.72 -1.14 1.15
C GLU A 125 -22.48 -0.87 2.01
N VAL A 126 -22.66 -0.99 3.33
CA VAL A 126 -21.57 -0.89 4.30
C VAL A 126 -20.82 -2.22 4.34
N VAL A 127 -19.57 -2.20 3.92
CA VAL A 127 -18.71 -3.39 3.86
C VAL A 127 -17.54 -3.23 4.81
N ASP A 128 -17.26 -4.25 5.62
CA ASP A 128 -16.01 -4.36 6.37
C ASP A 128 -14.88 -4.80 5.43
N LEU A 129 -14.01 -3.86 5.08
CA LEU A 129 -12.90 -4.12 4.17
C LEU A 129 -11.85 -5.08 4.76
N THR A 130 -11.80 -5.23 6.08
CA THR A 130 -10.79 -6.07 6.75
C THR A 130 -11.05 -7.56 6.60
N GLN A 131 -12.32 -7.94 6.43
CA GLN A 131 -12.74 -9.33 6.23
C GLN A 131 -12.71 -9.77 4.76
N ASN A 132 -12.57 -8.82 3.84
CA ASN A 132 -12.62 -9.08 2.41
C ASN A 132 -11.22 -9.27 1.82
N GLN A 133 -10.93 -10.49 1.35
CA GLN A 133 -9.64 -10.89 0.80
C GLN A 133 -9.21 -10.13 -0.47
N MET A 134 -10.15 -9.44 -1.13
CA MET A 134 -9.83 -8.55 -2.26
C MET A 134 -8.98 -7.36 -1.84
N TYR A 135 -9.08 -6.96 -0.57
CA TYR A 135 -8.34 -5.84 -0.02
C TYR A 135 -7.10 -6.29 0.73
N GLY A 136 -6.07 -5.45 0.67
CA GLY A 136 -4.85 -5.57 1.47
C GLY A 136 -4.63 -4.28 2.25
N PHE A 137 -3.97 -4.36 3.39
CA PHE A 137 -3.70 -3.19 4.22
C PHE A 137 -2.20 -2.90 4.27
N LEU A 138 -1.85 -1.65 4.03
CA LEU A 138 -0.50 -1.14 4.12
C LEU A 138 -0.40 -0.19 5.31
N TYR A 139 0.15 -0.67 6.42
CA TYR A 139 0.26 0.08 7.67
C TYR A 139 1.49 0.98 7.75
N GLY A 140 1.46 1.93 8.69
CA GLY A 140 2.61 2.75 9.07
C GLY A 140 3.03 3.77 8.01
N LYS A 141 2.09 4.29 7.22
CA LYS A 141 2.40 5.31 6.21
C LYS A 141 2.50 6.71 6.84
N PRO A 142 3.44 7.56 6.38
CA PRO A 142 3.55 8.92 6.87
C PRO A 142 2.25 9.69 6.57
N CYS A 143 1.73 10.38 7.59
CA CYS A 143 0.47 11.11 7.52
C CYS A 143 0.54 12.58 7.99
N GLU A 144 1.74 13.13 8.16
CA GLU A 144 1.91 14.51 8.65
C GLU A 144 1.36 15.57 7.68
N SER A 145 1.27 15.25 6.39
CA SER A 145 0.86 16.14 5.30
C SER A 145 -0.49 15.82 4.68
N VAL A 146 -1.28 14.89 5.25
CA VAL A 146 -2.63 14.57 4.74
C VAL A 146 -3.71 15.34 5.52
N TYR A 147 -4.67 15.85 4.77
CA TYR A 147 -5.89 16.46 5.28
C TYR A 147 -6.90 15.38 5.67
N GLN A 148 -7.55 15.55 6.82
CA GLN A 148 -8.59 14.63 7.32
C GLN A 148 -9.94 15.05 6.73
N LEU A 149 -10.64 14.10 6.11
CA LEU A 149 -11.99 14.31 5.58
C LEU A 149 -13.02 14.13 6.71
N ASP A 150 -13.88 15.12 6.91
CA ASP A 150 -15.00 15.09 7.88
C ASP A 150 -16.35 15.41 7.20
N PRO A 151 -16.93 14.44 6.44
CA PRO A 151 -18.17 14.64 5.70
C PRO A 151 -19.40 14.90 6.59
N GLU A 152 -19.30 14.68 7.91
CA GLU A 152 -20.40 14.95 8.85
C GLU A 152 -20.54 16.46 9.12
N ASN A 153 -19.42 17.18 9.17
CA ASN A 153 -19.39 18.61 9.47
C ASN A 153 -19.11 19.48 8.23
N SER A 154 -18.52 18.91 7.17
CA SER A 154 -18.09 19.61 5.96
C SER A 154 -18.55 18.86 4.70
N PRO A 155 -19.56 19.35 3.96
CA PRO A 155 -20.03 18.72 2.72
C PRO A 155 -18.93 18.62 1.64
N GLU A 156 -17.96 19.52 1.65
CA GLU A 156 -16.78 19.47 0.79
C GLU A 156 -15.87 18.25 1.04
N ASP A 157 -16.03 17.59 2.19
CA ASP A 157 -15.28 16.40 2.58
C ASP A 157 -16.01 15.09 2.23
N GLU A 158 -17.11 15.16 1.47
CA GLU A 158 -17.80 13.97 0.96
C GLU A 158 -16.89 13.10 0.08
N TRP A 159 -16.91 11.79 0.33
CA TRP A 159 -16.13 10.82 -0.42
C TRP A 159 -16.91 9.53 -0.67
N ILE A 160 -16.53 8.84 -1.75
CA ILE A 160 -17.11 7.56 -2.16
C ILE A 160 -15.97 6.57 -2.37
N PHE A 161 -16.13 5.34 -1.90
CA PHE A 161 -15.20 4.24 -2.15
C PHE A 161 -15.65 3.39 -3.35
N ALA A 162 -14.93 3.49 -4.46
CA ALA A 162 -15.20 2.78 -5.71
C ALA A 162 -13.97 1.97 -6.16
N ARG A 163 -14.13 0.63 -6.26
CA ARG A 163 -13.10 -0.29 -6.79
C ARG A 163 -11.71 -0.16 -6.15
N GLY A 164 -11.65 0.01 -4.83
CA GLY A 164 -10.37 0.17 -4.10
C GLY A 164 -9.68 1.52 -4.34
N GLN A 165 -10.38 2.46 -4.97
CA GLN A 165 -10.03 3.87 -5.00
C GLN A 165 -11.14 4.62 -4.27
N MET A 166 -10.81 5.72 -3.59
CA MET A 166 -11.86 6.69 -3.38
C MET A 166 -12.10 7.43 -4.70
N GLY A 167 -13.14 8.26 -4.81
CA GLY A 167 -13.23 9.29 -5.87
C GLY A 167 -12.05 10.29 -5.92
N ILE A 168 -10.98 10.00 -5.17
CA ILE A 168 -9.72 10.71 -5.01
C ILE A 168 -8.62 9.71 -5.37
N GLU A 169 -7.57 10.16 -6.08
CA GLU A 169 -6.48 9.31 -6.53
C GLU A 169 -5.92 8.46 -5.36
N PRO A 170 -5.82 7.12 -5.50
CA PRO A 170 -5.53 6.22 -4.38
C PRO A 170 -4.17 6.49 -3.71
N ARG A 171 -3.21 7.10 -4.42
CA ARG A 171 -1.90 7.53 -3.87
C ARG A 171 -2.01 8.65 -2.85
N THR A 172 -3.07 9.46 -2.93
CA THR A 172 -3.23 10.71 -2.18
C THR A 172 -3.95 10.53 -0.85
N PHE A 173 -4.70 9.43 -0.70
CA PHE A 173 -5.53 9.21 0.48
C PHE A 173 -5.05 8.08 1.39
N ARG A 174 -5.40 8.18 2.67
CA ARG A 174 -5.15 7.16 3.71
C ARG A 174 -6.45 6.94 4.49
N LEU A 175 -6.90 5.70 4.59
CA LEU A 175 -8.00 5.35 5.51
C LEU A 175 -7.43 5.21 6.91
N GLN A 176 -8.21 5.64 7.89
CA GLN A 176 -7.85 5.43 9.28
C GLN A 176 -9.11 5.43 10.13
N SER A 177 -9.25 4.44 11.02
CA SER A 177 -10.25 4.53 12.08
C SER A 177 -9.82 5.59 13.08
N GLU A 178 -10.75 6.44 13.46
CA GLU A 178 -10.59 7.42 14.51
C GLU A 178 -11.36 6.98 15.76
N GLN A 179 -10.74 7.07 16.94
CA GLN A 179 -11.48 7.02 18.19
C GLN A 179 -12.19 8.37 18.36
N ARG A 180 -13.47 8.45 17.99
CA ARG A 180 -14.25 9.62 18.34
C ARG A 180 -14.59 9.55 19.82
N ASN A 181 -14.43 10.68 20.53
CA ASN A 181 -15.11 10.92 21.78
C ASN A 181 -16.62 11.01 21.46
N HIS A 182 -17.27 9.87 21.23
CA HIS A 182 -18.67 9.79 21.60
C HIS A 182 -18.66 9.93 23.11
N SER A 183 -18.83 11.17 23.57
CA SER A 183 -19.63 11.43 24.74
C SER A 183 -20.81 10.48 24.59
N ALA A 184 -20.82 9.40 25.36
CA ALA A 184 -22.03 8.67 25.59
C ALA A 184 -22.96 9.71 26.21
N THR A 185 -23.77 10.36 25.37
CA THR A 185 -25.08 10.79 25.82
C THR A 185 -25.76 9.49 26.18
N ALA A 186 -25.56 9.07 27.43
CA ALA A 186 -26.50 8.21 28.10
C ALA A 186 -27.83 8.95 27.94
N THR A 187 -28.63 8.51 26.97
CA THR A 187 -30.07 8.64 27.10
C THR A 187 -30.40 8.09 28.49
N PRO A 188 -30.89 8.91 29.44
CA PRO A 188 -31.45 8.32 30.64
C PRO A 188 -32.63 7.47 30.18
N ASN A 189 -32.50 6.17 30.39
CA ASN A 189 -33.68 5.33 30.51
C ASN A 189 -34.38 5.74 31.81
N VAL A 190 -35.71 5.84 31.69
CA VAL A 190 -36.74 6.26 32.67
C VAL A 190 -37.08 7.75 32.64
#